data_AF-A0A916ZXS5-F1
#
_entry.id   AF-A0A916ZXS5-F1
#
_cell.length_a   1.000
_cell.length_b   1.000
_cell.length_c   1.000
_cell.angle_alpha   90.00
_cell.angle_beta   90.00
_cell.angle_gamma   90.00
#
_symmetry.space_group_name_H-M   'P 1'
#
loop_
_entity.id
_entity.type
_entity.pdbx_description
1 polymer ?
#
loop_
_entity_poly.entity_id
_entity_poly.type
_entity_poly.pdbx_seq_one_letter_code
_entity_poly.pdbx_strand_id
1 'polypeptide(L)'
;MRVISNQILEIFQPKIEKSTILPFIKEGISAGFPSPADDFLDLSIDLNQELIKHPSTTFYGRVRGDSMINAGLNDGDLLIIDKSLEPSNNKIAVCFIDGEFTVKRIAIAKDKIWLVAENEKYQPILVTEDNDFMIWGIVTTVIKNVM
;
A
#
# COMPACT_ATOMS: atom_id res chain seq x y z
N MET A 1 11.70 -15.73 0.86
CA MET A 1 11.67 -16.64 -0.30
C MET A 1 11.39 -15.78 -1.52
N ARG A 2 12.33 -15.64 -2.46
CA ARG A 2 12.15 -14.83 -3.68
C ARG A 2 11.36 -15.66 -4.68
N VAL A 3 10.25 -15.15 -5.20
CA VAL A 3 9.48 -15.79 -6.26
C VAL A 3 9.70 -14.98 -7.54
N ILE A 4 10.49 -15.57 -8.44
CA ILE A 4 10.60 -15.42 -9.91
C ILE A 4 10.53 -13.99 -10.51
N SER A 5 11.58 -13.65 -11.27
CA SER A 5 11.77 -12.40 -12.00
C SER A 5 11.31 -12.53 -13.45
N ASN A 6 10.24 -11.81 -13.81
CA ASN A 6 10.00 -11.21 -15.13
C ASN A 6 8.87 -10.20 -14.98
N GLN A 7 9.18 -8.91 -14.81
CA GLN A 7 8.19 -7.82 -14.58
C GLN A 7 7.15 -8.07 -13.46
N ILE A 8 7.47 -8.94 -12.51
CA ILE A 8 6.59 -9.32 -11.40
C ILE A 8 6.76 -8.33 -10.26
N LEU A 9 5.63 -7.81 -9.77
CA LEU A 9 5.55 -7.02 -8.54
C LEU A 9 6.22 -7.82 -7.41
N GLU A 10 7.24 -7.27 -6.75
CA GLU A 10 7.95 -8.00 -5.70
C GLU A 10 7.08 -8.03 -4.44
N ILE A 11 6.48 -9.19 -4.17
CA ILE A 11 5.61 -9.41 -3.02
C ILE A 11 6.39 -10.12 -1.90
N PHE A 12 6.35 -9.56 -0.70
CA PHE A 12 7.01 -10.10 0.49
C PHE A 12 5.99 -10.40 1.59
N GLN A 13 6.31 -11.34 2.47
CA GLN A 13 5.52 -11.59 3.68
C GLN A 13 6.18 -10.93 4.90
N PRO A 14 5.39 -10.44 5.87
CA PRO A 14 5.91 -9.93 7.11
C PRO A 14 6.55 -11.03 7.95
N LYS A 15 7.76 -10.75 8.44
CA LYS A 15 8.43 -11.56 9.46
C LYS A 15 8.15 -10.96 10.82
N ILE A 16 7.14 -11.49 11.52
CA ILE A 16 6.66 -10.96 12.82
C ILE A 16 7.27 -11.74 14.01
N GLU A 17 8.29 -12.56 13.77
CA GLU A 17 8.88 -13.43 14.81
C GLU A 17 9.56 -12.66 15.96
N LYS A 18 9.89 -11.38 15.77
CA LYS A 18 10.53 -10.54 16.79
C LYS A 18 9.86 -9.17 16.87
N SER A 19 9.11 -8.95 17.94
CA SER A 19 8.60 -7.61 18.28
C SER A 19 9.77 -6.69 18.56
N THR A 20 9.78 -5.53 17.90
CA THR A 20 10.80 -4.50 18.11
C THR A 20 10.09 -3.27 18.65
N ILE A 21 10.19 -3.10 19.96
CA ILE A 21 9.62 -1.97 20.68
C ILE A 21 10.62 -0.81 20.59
N LEU A 22 10.24 0.25 19.88
CA LEU A 22 11.07 1.44 19.71
C LEU A 22 10.43 2.63 20.45
N PRO A 23 11.23 3.58 20.96
CA PRO A 23 10.70 4.82 21.51
C PRO A 23 9.80 5.55 20.51
N PHE A 24 8.70 6.10 20.99
CA PHE A 24 7.68 6.76 20.18
C PHE A 24 7.23 8.06 20.85
N ILE A 25 7.28 9.15 20.09
CA ILE A 25 6.78 10.46 20.54
C ILE A 25 5.34 10.60 20.03
N LYS A 26 4.37 10.37 20.92
CA LYS A 26 2.94 10.37 20.56
C LYS A 26 2.36 11.76 20.31
N GLU A 27 2.91 12.79 20.94
CA GLU A 27 2.44 14.17 20.83
C GLU A 27 2.70 14.80 19.46
N GLY A 28 3.31 14.02 18.55
CA GLY A 28 3.61 14.43 17.20
C GLY A 28 4.88 15.27 17.14
N ILE A 29 5.62 15.16 16.05
CA ILE A 29 6.76 16.03 15.79
C ILE A 29 6.25 17.17 14.92
N SER A 30 6.27 18.38 15.46
CA SER A 30 5.91 19.57 14.68
C SER A 30 6.88 19.71 13.50
N ALA A 31 6.34 19.80 12.29
CA ALA A 31 7.12 20.17 11.11
C ALA A 31 7.51 21.68 11.12
N GLY A 32 7.11 22.44 12.15
CA GLY A 32 7.37 23.86 12.35
C GLY A 32 8.15 24.16 13.64
N PHE A 33 7.84 25.28 14.31
CA PHE A 33 8.59 25.71 15.51
C PHE A 33 8.34 24.75 16.68
N PRO A 34 9.38 24.18 17.32
CA PRO A 34 9.21 23.25 18.43
C PRO A 34 8.82 24.02 19.70
N SER A 35 7.79 23.55 20.41
CA SER A 35 7.48 24.04 21.76
C SER A 35 8.45 23.40 22.77
N PRO A 36 8.99 24.16 23.75
CA PRO A 36 10.11 23.69 24.58
C PRO A 36 9.72 22.78 25.76
N ALA A 37 8.44 22.49 25.95
CA ALA A 37 7.93 21.92 27.18
C ALA A 37 6.95 20.79 26.89
N ASP A 38 7.48 19.60 26.61
CA ASP A 38 6.72 18.37 26.72
C ASP A 38 7.55 17.39 27.56
N ASP A 39 6.96 16.99 28.70
CA ASP A 39 7.45 15.88 29.51
C ASP A 39 7.20 14.62 28.70
N PHE A 40 8.24 14.16 27.98
CA PHE A 40 8.18 12.97 27.14
C PHE A 40 7.77 11.77 27.97
N LEU A 41 6.50 11.38 27.90
CA LEU A 41 6.09 10.04 28.30
C LEU A 41 6.86 9.06 27.42
N ASP A 42 7.65 8.18 28.04
CA ASP A 42 8.34 7.05 27.40
C ASP A 42 7.31 6.07 26.82
N LEU A 43 6.68 6.46 25.73
CA LEU A 43 5.81 5.62 24.94
C LEU A 43 6.65 4.86 23.94
N SER A 44 6.22 3.65 23.63
CA SER A 44 6.92 2.81 22.69
C SER A 44 5.94 2.24 21.67
N ILE A 45 6.44 1.99 20.46
CA ILE A 45 5.66 1.52 19.33
C ILE A 45 6.32 0.31 18.69
N ASP A 46 5.49 -0.64 18.25
CA ASP A 46 5.87 -1.69 17.32
C ASP A 46 5.07 -1.48 16.03
N LEU A 47 5.78 -1.10 14.95
CA LEU A 47 5.14 -0.82 13.67
C LEU A 47 4.45 -2.03 13.06
N ASN A 48 4.86 -3.26 13.39
CA ASN A 48 4.14 -4.44 12.94
C ASN A 48 2.76 -4.50 13.61
N GLN A 49 2.69 -4.26 14.91
CA GLN A 49 1.40 -4.27 15.63
C GLN A 49 0.50 -3.12 15.18
N GLU A 50 1.09 -1.95 14.91
CA GLU A 50 0.34 -0.77 14.49
C GLU A 50 -0.23 -0.91 13.05
N LEU A 51 0.57 -1.44 12.12
CA LEU A 51 0.25 -1.41 10.69
C LEU A 51 -0.33 -2.74 10.16
N ILE A 52 -0.08 -3.87 10.83
CA ILE A 52 -0.44 -5.21 10.35
C ILE A 52 -1.59 -5.77 11.20
N LYS A 53 -2.82 -5.62 10.71
CA LYS A 53 -4.02 -6.13 11.37
C LYS A 53 -4.22 -7.64 11.17
N HIS A 54 -3.89 -8.14 9.97
CA HIS A 54 -4.08 -9.55 9.60
C HIS A 54 -2.76 -10.16 9.11
N PRO A 55 -1.86 -10.59 10.00
CA PRO A 55 -0.54 -11.12 9.66
C PRO A 55 -0.50 -12.18 8.56
N SER A 56 -1.47 -13.11 8.57
CA SER A 56 -1.52 -14.23 7.62
C SER A 56 -1.94 -13.82 6.21
N THR A 57 -2.57 -12.65 6.05
CA THR A 57 -3.07 -12.12 4.78
C THR A 57 -2.43 -10.80 4.39
N THR A 58 -1.48 -10.31 5.19
CA THR A 58 -0.72 -9.09 4.91
C THR A 58 0.57 -9.40 4.17
N PHE A 59 0.86 -8.58 3.18
CA PHE A 59 2.04 -8.66 2.35
C PHE A 59 2.60 -7.27 2.10
N TYR A 60 3.85 -7.21 1.67
CA TYR A 60 4.45 -5.98 1.18
C TYR A 60 4.64 -6.02 -0.32
N GLY A 61 4.51 -4.90 -0.99
CA GLY A 61 4.80 -4.74 -2.42
C GLY A 61 5.68 -3.53 -2.65
N ARG A 62 6.56 -3.55 -3.64
CA ARG A 62 7.29 -2.33 -4.04
C ARG A 62 6.66 -1.72 -5.29
N VAL A 63 6.35 -0.43 -5.22
CA VAL A 63 5.81 0.32 -6.36
C VAL A 63 6.87 0.40 -7.46
N ARG A 64 6.43 0.18 -8.70
CA ARG A 64 7.21 0.45 -9.91
C ARG A 64 6.40 1.31 -10.86
N GLY A 65 7.00 2.39 -11.35
CA GLY A 65 6.35 3.40 -12.20
C GLY A 65 5.67 4.52 -11.41
N ASP A 66 5.04 5.44 -12.15
CA ASP A 66 4.47 6.70 -11.65
C ASP A 66 2.94 6.79 -11.83
N SER A 67 2.25 5.70 -12.20
CA SER A 67 0.81 5.74 -12.51
C SER A 67 -0.07 6.16 -11.32
N MET A 68 0.47 6.15 -10.11
CA MET A 68 -0.25 6.47 -8.88
C MET A 68 0.32 7.71 -8.16
N ILE A 69 1.06 8.56 -8.87
CA ILE A 69 1.79 9.70 -8.29
C ILE A 69 0.89 10.69 -7.54
N ASN A 70 -0.30 10.99 -8.06
CA ASN A 70 -1.25 11.91 -7.42
C ASN A 70 -1.93 11.29 -6.18
N ALA A 71 -1.80 9.98 -5.98
CA ALA A 71 -2.18 9.30 -4.75
C ALA A 71 -1.04 9.24 -3.71
N GLY A 72 0.11 9.85 -3.99
CA GLY A 72 1.28 9.85 -3.12
C GLY A 72 2.16 8.60 -3.24
N LEU A 73 1.89 7.73 -4.22
CA LEU A 73 2.69 6.53 -4.51
C LEU A 73 3.74 6.87 -5.57
N ASN A 74 5.01 6.87 -5.18
CA ASN A 74 6.15 7.06 -6.06
C ASN A 74 6.86 5.74 -6.33
N ASP A 75 7.61 5.69 -7.43
CA ASP A 75 8.49 4.58 -7.74
C ASP A 75 9.44 4.27 -6.56
N GLY A 76 9.53 2.99 -6.18
CA GLY A 76 10.35 2.54 -5.06
C GLY A 76 9.65 2.52 -3.69
N ASP A 77 8.50 3.16 -3.53
CA ASP A 77 7.71 3.13 -2.29
C ASP A 77 7.34 1.70 -1.90
N LEU A 78 7.28 1.44 -0.59
CA LEU A 78 6.84 0.17 -0.04
C LEU A 78 5.36 0.24 0.33
N LEU A 79 4.57 -0.71 -0.15
CA LEU A 79 3.16 -0.86 0.14
C LEU A 79 2.97 -1.92 1.21
N ILE A 80 2.02 -1.71 2.11
CA ILE A 80 1.39 -2.76 2.91
C ILE A 80 0.07 -3.10 2.24
N ILE A 81 -0.13 -4.38 1.94
CA ILE A 81 -1.26 -4.91 1.18
C ILE A 81 -1.93 -5.99 2.02
N ASP A 82 -3.24 -5.89 2.19
CA ASP A 82 -4.02 -6.87 2.94
C ASP A 82 -5.04 -7.56 2.02
N LYS A 83 -4.92 -8.89 1.92
CA LYS A 83 -5.79 -9.73 1.10
C LYS A 83 -7.13 -10.08 1.76
N SER A 84 -7.30 -9.87 3.07
CA SER A 84 -8.56 -10.17 3.75
C SER A 84 -9.56 -9.02 3.70
N LEU A 85 -9.17 -7.86 3.15
CA LEU A 85 -10.03 -6.71 3.02
C LEU A 85 -10.85 -6.77 1.74
N GLU A 86 -12.16 -6.55 1.89
CA GLU A 86 -13.08 -6.49 0.76
C GLU A 86 -12.80 -5.29 -0.14
N PRO A 87 -12.65 -5.51 -1.46
CA PRO A 87 -12.54 -4.42 -2.42
C PRO A 87 -13.79 -3.55 -2.44
N SER A 88 -13.58 -2.23 -2.50
CA SER A 88 -14.67 -1.26 -2.52
C SER A 88 -14.29 -0.03 -3.34
N ASN A 89 -15.30 0.73 -3.75
CA ASN A 89 -15.12 1.94 -4.53
C ASN A 89 -14.13 2.90 -3.85
N ASN A 90 -13.29 3.55 -4.65
CA ASN A 90 -12.21 4.46 -4.28
C ASN A 90 -11.04 3.84 -3.48
N LYS A 91 -11.03 2.54 -3.19
CA LYS A 91 -9.84 1.88 -2.60
C LYS A 91 -8.71 1.77 -3.61
N ILE A 92 -7.48 1.87 -3.11
CA ILE A 92 -6.28 1.53 -3.90
C ILE A 92 -6.01 0.05 -3.69
N ALA A 93 -5.85 -0.68 -4.79
CA ALA A 93 -5.65 -2.11 -4.76
C ALA A 93 -4.51 -2.54 -5.67
N VAL A 94 -3.88 -3.65 -5.30
CA VAL A 94 -3.06 -4.44 -6.21
C VAL A 94 -4.01 -5.33 -6.99
N CYS A 95 -4.02 -5.16 -8.30
CA CYS A 95 -4.82 -5.93 -9.23
C CYS A 95 -3.89 -6.76 -10.11
N PHE A 96 -4.32 -7.96 -10.46
CA PHE A 96 -3.80 -8.73 -11.56
C PHE A 96 -4.76 -8.58 -12.73
N ILE A 97 -4.25 -8.21 -13.90
CA ILE A 97 -5.04 -8.09 -15.12
C ILE A 97 -4.19 -8.53 -16.31
N ASP A 98 -4.70 -9.47 -17.09
CA ASP A 98 -4.12 -9.95 -18.36
C ASP A 98 -2.63 -10.33 -18.27
N GLY A 99 -2.25 -11.01 -17.18
CA GLY A 99 -0.88 -11.49 -16.98
C GLY A 99 0.01 -10.55 -16.14
N GLU A 100 -0.43 -9.34 -15.84
CA GLU A 100 0.39 -8.31 -15.18
C GLU A 100 -0.21 -7.81 -13.86
N PHE A 101 0.67 -7.51 -12.90
CA PHE A 101 0.28 -6.86 -11.66
C PHE A 101 0.35 -5.33 -11.80
N THR A 102 -0.68 -4.65 -11.33
CA THR A 102 -0.78 -3.19 -11.34
C THR A 102 -1.37 -2.67 -10.03
N VAL A 103 -1.01 -1.45 -9.64
CA VAL A 103 -1.66 -0.71 -8.56
C VAL A 103 -2.57 0.35 -9.17
N LYS A 104 -3.85 0.32 -8.81
CA LYS A 104 -4.87 1.25 -9.33
C LYS A 104 -5.91 1.57 -8.26
N ARG A 105 -6.61 2.70 -8.44
CA ARG A 105 -7.82 2.99 -7.69
C ARG A 105 -8.99 2.25 -8.33
N ILE A 106 -9.75 1.54 -7.51
CA ILE A 106 -10.98 0.87 -7.93
C ILE A 106 -12.07 1.93 -8.05
N ALA A 107 -12.69 2.07 -9.22
CA ALA A 107 -13.90 2.85 -9.41
C ALA A 107 -15.04 1.93 -9.84
N ILE A 108 -16.14 1.92 -9.09
CA ILE A 108 -17.33 1.11 -9.37
C ILE A 108 -18.44 2.06 -9.81
N ALA A 109 -18.88 1.93 -11.06
CA ALA A 109 -19.92 2.78 -11.62
C ALA A 109 -20.82 1.97 -12.57
N LYS A 110 -22.15 2.02 -12.36
CA LYS A 110 -23.14 1.32 -13.19
C LYS A 110 -22.81 -0.17 -13.37
N ASP A 111 -22.48 -0.85 -12.28
CA ASP A 111 -22.09 -2.26 -12.24
C ASP A 111 -20.84 -2.61 -13.07
N LYS A 112 -20.02 -1.62 -13.41
CA LYS A 112 -18.72 -1.79 -14.06
C LYS A 112 -17.59 -1.44 -13.12
N ILE A 113 -16.50 -2.20 -13.20
CA ILE A 113 -15.27 -1.97 -12.47
C ILE A 113 -14.28 -1.28 -13.40
N TRP A 114 -13.72 -0.17 -12.93
CA TRP A 114 -12.67 0.58 -13.59
C TRP A 114 -11.42 0.59 -12.73
N LEU A 115 -10.27 0.38 -13.34
CA LEU A 115 -8.96 0.55 -12.72
C LEU A 115 -8.42 1.91 -13.14
N VAL A 116 -8.45 2.86 -12.22
CA VAL A 116 -8.12 4.26 -12.47
C VAL A 116 -6.72 4.54 -11.95
N ALA A 117 -5.87 5.09 -12.83
CA ALA A 117 -4.58 5.62 -12.45
C ALA A 117 -4.74 6.99 -11.79
N GLU A 118 -3.89 7.28 -10.81
CA GLU A 118 -3.79 8.60 -10.19
C GLU A 118 -2.64 9.38 -10.85
N ASN A 119 -2.73 9.48 -12.18
CA ASN A 119 -1.80 10.18 -13.06
C ASN A 119 -2.49 10.39 -14.42
N GLU A 120 -2.61 11.64 -14.86
CA GLU A 120 -3.34 12.03 -16.08
C GLU A 120 -2.77 11.42 -17.37
N LYS A 121 -1.52 10.96 -17.36
CA LYS A 121 -0.89 10.31 -18.52
C LYS A 121 -1.48 8.92 -18.82
N TYR A 122 -2.24 8.35 -17.90
CA TYR A 122 -2.72 6.97 -17.96
C TYR A 122 -4.23 6.93 -18.10
N GLN A 123 -4.72 6.22 -19.10
CA GLN A 123 -6.16 6.04 -19.31
C GLN A 123 -6.74 5.04 -18.29
N PRO A 124 -7.97 5.26 -17.78
CA PRO A 124 -8.68 4.26 -17.01
C PRO A 124 -8.88 2.96 -17.80
N ILE A 125 -8.73 1.83 -17.12
CA ILE A 125 -8.93 0.51 -17.71
C ILE A 125 -10.31 0.01 -17.29
N LEU A 126 -11.20 -0.26 -18.24
CA LEU A 126 -12.46 -0.95 -17.98
C LEU A 126 -12.18 -2.44 -17.84
N VAL A 127 -12.58 -3.03 -16.71
CA VAL A 127 -12.57 -4.49 -16.56
C VAL A 127 -13.80 -5.05 -17.25
N THR A 128 -13.57 -6.03 -18.13
CA THR A 128 -14.58 -6.75 -18.91
C THR A 128 -14.49 -8.25 -18.62
N GLU A 129 -15.47 -9.02 -19.09
CA GLU A 129 -15.49 -10.48 -18.92
C GLU A 129 -14.36 -11.18 -19.68
N ASP A 130 -13.76 -10.52 -20.68
CA ASP A 130 -12.64 -11.05 -21.46
C ASP A 130 -11.29 -10.92 -20.73
N ASN A 131 -11.22 -10.12 -19.67
CA ASN A 131 -9.98 -9.91 -18.93
C ASN A 131 -9.73 -11.04 -17.93
N ASP A 132 -8.49 -11.52 -17.83
CA ASP A 132 -8.05 -12.35 -16.71
C ASP A 132 -7.77 -11.43 -15.50
N PHE A 133 -8.83 -11.11 -14.76
CA PHE A 133 -8.83 -10.09 -13.73
C PHE A 133 -9.04 -10.65 -12.31
N MET A 134 -8.19 -10.21 -11.39
CA MET A 134 -8.33 -10.46 -9.96
C MET A 134 -7.87 -9.26 -9.15
N ILE A 135 -8.67 -8.84 -8.17
CA ILE A 135 -8.19 -7.94 -7.12
C ILE A 135 -7.41 -8.80 -6.13
N TRP A 136 -6.09 -8.61 -6.07
CA TRP A 136 -5.22 -9.44 -5.26
C TRP A 136 -5.25 -9.04 -3.78
N GLY A 137 -5.29 -7.73 -3.50
CA GLY A 137 -5.39 -7.22 -2.13
C GLY A 137 -5.46 -5.69 -2.08
N ILE A 138 -5.87 -5.16 -0.93
CA ILE A 138 -6.08 -3.73 -0.72
C ILE A 138 -4.83 -3.10 -0.12
N VAL A 139 -4.40 -1.98 -0.67
CA VAL A 139 -3.28 -1.20 -0.14
C VAL A 139 -3.77 -0.46 1.10
N THR A 140 -3.18 -0.75 2.26
CA THR A 140 -3.55 -0.16 3.55
C THR A 140 -2.61 0.97 3.96
N THR A 141 -1.34 0.91 3.54
CA THR A 141 -0.31 1.87 3.95
C THR A 141 0.76 1.98 2.88
N VAL A 142 1.33 3.18 2.76
CA VAL A 142 2.50 3.49 1.93
C VAL A 142 3.62 3.94 2.86
N ILE A 143 4.77 3.28 2.79
CA ILE A 143 6.00 3.65 3.49
C ILE A 143 6.95 4.25 2.47
N LYS A 144 7.25 5.54 2.67
CA LYS A 144 8.10 6.34 1.80
C LYS A 144 9.41 6.67 2.51
N ASN A 145 10.53 6.38 1.86
CA ASN A 145 11.82 6.88 2.29
C ASN A 145 12.03 8.28 1.69
N VAL A 146 12.51 9.22 2.50
CA VAL A 146 12.68 10.64 2.12
C VAL A 146 14.17 11.02 2.05
N MET A 147 15.07 10.04 2.22
CA MET A 147 16.53 10.24 2.19
C MET A 147 17.13 9.84 0.84
#